data_AF-A0A9W7YER3-F1
#
_entry.id   AF-A0A9W7YER3-F1
#
_cell.length_a   1.000
_cell.length_b   1.000
_cell.length_c   1.000
_cell.angle_alpha   90.00
_cell.angle_beta   90.00
_cell.angle_gamma   90.00
#
_symmetry.space_group_name_H-M   'P 1'
#
loop_
_entity.id
_entity.type
_entity.pdbx_description
1 polymer ?
#
loop_
_entity_poly.entity_id
_entity_poly.type
_entity_poly.pdbx_seq_one_letter_code
_entity_poly.pdbx_strand_id
1 'polypeptide(L)'
;MASNRIVVETEPEMESILVRLKNLWTPRQTARIEGYSYEGDDWIIRTGNLMVGTSYKGLIIEINYLPCSNPEQTRELMRELLGMILPAGAQVDANGGVDYRRASLDPVCMTDRHTAYQYVHLFTQSSLL
;
A
#
# COMPACT_ATOMS: atom_id res chain seq x y z
N MET A 1 -14.48 -9.19 -17.31
CA MET A 1 -15.17 -9.34 -16.00
C MET A 1 -14.28 -8.71 -14.95
N ALA A 2 -14.73 -7.65 -14.28
CA ALA A 2 -13.95 -7.06 -13.20
C ALA A 2 -13.92 -8.06 -12.03
N SER A 3 -12.77 -8.68 -11.80
CA SER A 3 -12.55 -9.53 -10.62
C SER A 3 -12.77 -8.65 -9.38
N ASN A 4 -13.81 -8.94 -8.61
CA ASN A 4 -14.03 -8.31 -7.32
C ASN A 4 -12.89 -8.78 -6.41
N ARG A 5 -12.01 -7.87 -5.98
CA ARG A 5 -10.90 -8.21 -5.10
C ARG A 5 -11.49 -8.26 -3.68
N ILE A 6 -11.12 -9.24 -2.87
CA ILE A 6 -11.54 -9.29 -1.47
C ILE A 6 -10.27 -9.18 -0.64
N VAL A 7 -10.26 -8.23 0.29
CA VAL A 7 -9.16 -8.02 1.22
C VAL A 7 -9.59 -8.50 2.60
N VAL A 8 -8.83 -9.43 3.17
CA VAL A 8 -9.09 -10.05 4.46
C VAL A 8 -7.84 -9.86 5.32
N GLU A 9 -8.03 -9.40 6.55
CA GLU A 9 -6.99 -9.40 7.58
C GLU A 9 -6.90 -10.79 8.21
N THR A 10 -5.68 -11.30 8.34
CA THR A 10 -5.42 -12.64 8.85
C THR A 10 -4.24 -12.63 9.79
N GLU A 11 -4.13 -13.64 10.64
CA GLU A 11 -2.95 -13.85 11.46
C GLU A 11 -1.76 -14.36 10.61
N PRO A 12 -0.50 -14.19 11.07
CA PRO A 12 0.70 -14.63 10.34
C PRO A 12 0.69 -16.12 9.93
N GLU A 13 -0.02 -16.97 10.68
CA GLU A 13 -0.20 -18.40 10.44
C GLU A 13 -0.84 -18.68 9.07
N MET A 14 -1.59 -17.71 8.51
CA MET A 14 -2.17 -17.83 7.17
C MET A 14 -1.10 -18.12 6.10
N GLU A 15 0.09 -17.52 6.20
CA GLU A 15 1.18 -17.81 5.26
C GLU A 15 1.60 -19.29 5.33
N SER A 16 1.69 -19.83 6.55
CA SER A 16 2.01 -21.25 6.77
C SER A 16 0.93 -22.17 6.21
N ILE A 17 -0.34 -21.78 6.31
CA ILE A 17 -1.47 -22.51 5.71
C ILE A 17 -1.33 -22.49 4.18
N LEU A 18 -1.07 -21.33 3.57
CA LEU A 18 -0.93 -21.20 2.11
C LEU A 18 0.21 -22.06 1.55
N VAL A 19 1.34 -22.17 2.26
CA VAL A 19 2.46 -23.05 1.87
C VAL A 19 2.05 -24.53 1.89
N ARG A 20 1.21 -24.95 2.85
CA ARG A 20 0.67 -26.33 2.90
C ARG A 20 -0.31 -26.61 1.77
N LEU A 21 -0.96 -25.58 1.24
CA LEU A 21 -1.90 -25.65 0.12
C LEU A 21 -1.23 -25.50 -1.26
N LYS A 22 0.04 -25.88 -1.41
CA LYS A 22 0.83 -25.72 -2.65
C LYS A 22 0.19 -26.22 -3.95
N ASN A 23 -0.74 -27.20 -3.85
CA ASN A 23 -1.47 -27.74 -4.99
C ASN A 23 -2.65 -26.85 -5.44
N LEU A 24 -3.14 -25.98 -4.55
CA LEU A 24 -4.24 -25.04 -4.80
C LEU A 24 -3.73 -23.61 -4.98
N TRP A 25 -2.63 -23.27 -4.32
CA TRP A 25 -2.06 -21.93 -4.34
C TRP A 25 -0.54 -22.00 -4.54
N THR A 26 -0.03 -21.28 -5.53
CA THR A 26 1.41 -21.15 -5.78
C THR A 26 1.78 -19.68 -5.79
N PRO A 27 2.63 -19.20 -4.86
CA PRO A 27 3.15 -17.85 -4.88
C PRO A 27 3.90 -17.59 -6.20
N ARG A 28 3.51 -16.56 -6.95
CA ARG A 28 4.12 -16.25 -8.25
C ARG A 28 5.22 -15.20 -8.15
N GLN A 29 5.07 -14.27 -7.21
CA GLN A 29 5.93 -13.11 -7.07
C GLN A 29 5.98 -12.67 -5.61
N THR A 30 7.14 -12.19 -5.20
CA THR A 30 7.37 -11.64 -3.86
C THR A 30 7.99 -10.26 -4.00
N ALA A 31 7.34 -9.29 -3.37
CA ALA A 31 7.84 -7.93 -3.21
C ALA A 31 8.28 -7.75 -1.75
N ARG A 32 9.44 -7.13 -1.54
CA ARG A 32 10.00 -6.82 -0.23
C ARG A 32 10.34 -5.34 -0.18
N ILE A 33 9.98 -4.69 0.91
CA ILE A 33 10.32 -3.30 1.17
C ILE A 33 11.24 -3.27 2.38
N GLU A 34 12.41 -2.66 2.23
CA GLU A 34 13.36 -2.45 3.33
C GLU A 34 13.56 -0.95 3.53
N GLY A 35 13.36 -0.47 4.76
CA GLY A 35 13.29 0.97 5.00
C GLY A 35 13.22 1.36 6.46
N TYR A 36 12.84 2.62 6.67
CA TYR A 36 12.74 3.27 7.96
C TYR A 36 11.31 3.75 8.23
N SER A 37 10.93 3.75 9.50
CA SER A 37 9.67 4.31 10.00
C SER A 37 10.01 5.53 10.85
N TYR A 38 9.35 6.64 10.57
CA TYR A 38 9.46 7.89 11.31
C TYR A 38 8.11 8.17 11.97
N GLU A 39 8.08 8.16 13.29
CA GLU A 39 6.87 8.36 14.09
C GLU A 39 6.93 9.75 14.72
N GLY A 40 5.91 10.55 14.45
CA GLY A 40 5.60 11.79 15.15
C GLY A 40 4.21 11.72 15.77
N ASP A 41 3.77 12.83 16.38
CA ASP A 41 2.50 12.86 17.12
C ASP A 41 1.28 12.64 16.21
N ASP A 42 1.25 13.32 15.07
CA ASP A 42 0.12 13.27 14.13
C ASP A 42 0.38 12.33 12.92
N TRP A 43 1.62 11.90 12.74
CA TRP A 43 2.08 11.28 11.49
C TRP A 43 2.94 10.06 11.73
N ILE A 44 2.74 9.05 10.90
CA ILE A 44 3.71 7.98 10.69
C ILE A 44 4.10 7.98 9.22
N ILE A 45 5.38 8.19 8.94
CA ILE A 45 5.94 8.21 7.58
C ILE A 45 6.90 7.04 7.45
N ARG A 46 6.67 6.16 6.49
CA ARG A 46 7.54 5.02 6.20
C ARG A 46 8.13 5.17 4.82
N THR A 47 9.43 4.97 4.71
CA THR A 47 10.14 5.07 3.43
C THR A 47 11.02 3.85 3.24
N GLY A 48 10.97 3.20 2.08
CA GLY A 48 11.78 2.00 1.86
C GLY A 48 12.01 1.64 0.40
N ASN A 49 13.11 0.94 0.17
CA ASN A 49 13.49 0.42 -1.14
C ASN A 49 12.65 -0.81 -1.48
N LEU A 50 11.94 -0.75 -2.60
CA LEU A 50 11.15 -1.86 -3.12
C LEU A 50 12.02 -2.79 -3.96
N MET A 51 12.10 -4.04 -3.52
CA MET A 51 12.74 -5.14 -4.21
C MET A 51 11.67 -6.13 -4.66
N VAL A 52 11.68 -6.50 -5.94
CA VAL A 52 10.80 -7.56 -6.47
C VAL A 52 11.69 -8.69 -6.94
N GLY A 53 11.63 -9.82 -6.22
CA GLY A 53 12.68 -10.84 -6.28
C GLY A 53 14.02 -10.23 -5.84
N THR A 54 15.01 -10.21 -6.74
CA THR A 54 16.34 -9.62 -6.50
C THR A 54 16.52 -8.24 -7.13
N SER A 55 15.51 -7.72 -7.84
CA SER A 55 15.62 -6.47 -8.60
C SER A 55 15.05 -5.29 -7.83
N TYR A 56 15.81 -4.20 -7.77
CA TYR A 56 15.33 -2.91 -7.26
C TYR A 56 14.30 -2.31 -8.23
N LYS A 57 13.19 -1.79 -7.68
CA LYS A 57 12.06 -1.21 -8.43
C LYS A 57 11.75 0.23 -8.09
N GLY A 58 12.30 0.77 -7.00
CA GLY A 58 12.12 2.17 -6.63
C GLY A 58 12.03 2.37 -5.12
N LEU A 59 11.71 3.60 -4.73
CA LEU A 59 11.42 3.99 -3.36
C LEU A 59 9.90 4.04 -3.17
N ILE A 60 9.43 3.44 -2.07
CA ILE A 60 8.05 3.56 -1.62
C ILE A 60 8.00 4.49 -0.42
N ILE A 61 6.97 5.34 -0.42
CA ILE A 61 6.64 6.23 0.70
C ILE A 61 5.20 5.93 1.10
N GLU A 62 5.01 5.57 2.36
CA GLU A 62 3.70 5.45 2.99
C GLU A 62 3.56 6.58 4.02
N ILE A 63 2.42 7.25 3.98
CA ILE A 63 2.08 8.34 4.89
C ILE A 63 0.76 7.99 5.57
N ASN A 64 0.80 7.92 6.90
CA ASN A 64 -0.38 7.71 7.72
C ASN A 64 -0.60 8.94 8.61
N TYR A 65 -1.81 9.50 8.54
CA TYR A 65 -2.25 10.60 9.40
C TYR A 65 -3.13 10.04 10.51
N LEU A 66 -2.67 10.14 11.75
CA LEU A 66 -3.31 9.52 12.90
C LEU A 66 -4.62 10.22 13.34
N PRO A 67 -4.75 11.56 13.30
CA PRO A 67 -5.94 12.25 13.80
C PRO A 67 -7.22 12.05 12.97
N CYS A 68 -7.12 11.60 11.71
CA CYS A 68 -8.30 11.42 10.86
C CYS A 68 -8.13 10.27 9.86
N SER A 69 -9.12 9.36 9.83
CA SER A 69 -9.18 8.23 8.90
C SER A 69 -9.95 8.53 7.60
N ASN A 70 -10.55 9.72 7.48
CA ASN A 70 -11.30 10.09 6.28
C ASN A 70 -10.38 10.66 5.19
N PRO A 71 -10.23 9.99 4.04
CA PRO A 71 -9.28 10.39 3.00
C PRO A 71 -9.64 11.74 2.36
N GLU A 72 -10.92 12.09 2.27
CA GLU A 72 -11.36 13.36 1.66
C GLU A 72 -10.97 14.57 2.52
N GLN A 73 -10.96 14.39 3.85
CA GLN A 73 -10.57 15.44 4.79
C GLN A 73 -9.05 15.65 4.84
N THR A 74 -8.28 14.60 4.57
CA THR A 74 -6.81 14.61 4.67
C THR A 74 -6.12 14.81 3.32
N ARG A 75 -6.84 14.75 2.20
CA ARG A 75 -6.29 14.77 0.84
C ARG A 75 -5.33 15.93 0.56
N GLU A 76 -5.74 17.15 0.89
CA GLU A 76 -4.91 18.34 0.62
C GLU A 76 -3.68 18.37 1.51
N LEU A 77 -3.83 17.97 2.79
CA LEU A 77 -2.75 17.87 3.76
C LEU A 77 -1.70 16.83 3.34
N MET A 78 -2.15 15.66 2.86
CA MET A 78 -1.27 14.62 2.30
C MET A 78 -0.51 15.13 1.08
N ARG A 79 -1.17 15.86 0.20
CA ARG A 79 -0.54 16.43 -1.02
C ARG A 79 0.51 17.47 -0.67
N GLU A 80 0.23 18.34 0.30
CA GLU A 80 1.19 19.34 0.78
C GLU A 80 2.42 18.67 1.39
N LEU A 81 2.21 17.67 2.27
CA LEU A 81 3.30 16.92 2.89
C LEU A 81 4.17 16.20 1.85
N LEU A 82 3.58 15.56 0.85
CA LEU A 82 4.32 14.97 -0.27
C LEU A 82 5.16 16.01 -1.01
N GLY A 83 4.60 17.20 -1.25
CA GLY A 83 5.33 18.31 -1.90
C GLY A 83 6.52 18.84 -1.09
N MET A 84 6.48 18.72 0.24
CA MET A 84 7.59 19.10 1.12
C MET A 84 8.71 18.04 1.16
N ILE A 85 8.34 16.77 1.09
CA ILE A 85 9.29 15.64 1.21
C ILE A 85 10.01 15.37 -0.12
N LEU A 86 9.30 15.51 -1.23
CA LEU A 86 9.81 15.10 -2.53
C LEU A 86 10.70 16.17 -3.17
N PRO A 87 11.82 15.79 -3.80
CA PRO A 87 12.63 16.73 -4.56
C PRO A 87 11.87 17.25 -5.78
N ALA A 88 12.21 18.48 -6.19
CA ALA A 88 11.63 19.07 -7.39
C ALA A 88 11.88 18.17 -8.63
N GLY A 89 10.81 17.82 -9.34
CA GLY A 89 10.87 16.97 -10.53
C GLY A 89 10.81 15.46 -10.28
N ALA A 90 10.61 15.02 -9.02
CA ALA A 90 10.37 13.62 -8.70
C ALA A 90 9.20 13.04 -9.53
N GLN A 91 9.41 11.89 -10.15
CA GLN A 91 8.34 11.11 -10.77
C GLN A 91 7.67 10.28 -9.68
N VAL A 92 6.38 10.44 -9.49
CA VAL A 92 5.62 9.82 -8.40
C VAL A 92 4.42 9.09 -8.96
N ASP A 93 4.42 7.78 -8.80
CA ASP A 93 3.22 6.98 -8.97
C ASP A 93 2.45 6.99 -7.64
N ALA A 94 1.49 7.92 -7.53
CA ALA A 94 0.61 8.01 -6.36
C ALA A 94 -0.62 7.11 -6.53
N ASN A 95 -1.21 6.68 -5.41
CA ASN A 95 -2.50 5.97 -5.36
C ASN A 95 -3.69 6.89 -5.76
N GLY A 96 -3.66 7.42 -6.97
CA GLY A 96 -4.73 8.25 -7.53
C GLY A 96 -5.91 7.40 -8.00
N GLY A 97 -7.12 7.74 -7.55
CA GLY A 97 -8.35 7.13 -8.07
C GLY A 97 -8.61 5.70 -7.61
N VAL A 98 -8.09 5.30 -6.44
CA VAL A 98 -8.40 3.98 -5.84
C VAL A 98 -9.88 3.88 -5.53
N ASP A 99 -10.58 2.92 -6.15
CA ASP A 99 -11.98 2.61 -5.83
C ASP A 99 -12.07 1.49 -4.80
N TYR A 100 -12.15 1.88 -3.53
CA TYR A 100 -12.27 0.96 -2.38
C TYR A 100 -13.51 0.07 -2.42
N ARG A 101 -14.58 0.48 -3.12
CA ARG A 101 -15.80 -0.34 -3.25
C ARG A 101 -15.54 -1.63 -4.03
N ARG A 102 -14.54 -1.64 -4.92
CA ARG A 102 -14.09 -2.84 -5.66
C ARG A 102 -13.37 -3.87 -4.79
N ALA A 103 -13.04 -3.47 -3.56
CA ALA A 103 -12.44 -4.30 -2.54
C ALA A 103 -13.41 -4.65 -1.39
N SER A 104 -14.70 -4.26 -1.51
CA SER A 104 -15.68 -4.28 -0.42
C SER A 104 -15.21 -3.52 0.82
N LEU A 105 -14.52 -2.39 0.60
CA LEU A 105 -13.99 -1.51 1.64
C LEU A 105 -14.79 -0.20 1.71
N ASP A 106 -14.83 0.42 2.90
CA ASP A 106 -15.55 1.66 3.17
C ASP A 106 -14.75 2.86 2.63
N PRO A 107 -15.25 3.62 1.64
CA PRO A 107 -14.50 4.73 1.08
C PRO A 107 -14.24 5.89 2.05
N VAL A 108 -14.89 5.94 3.23
CA VAL A 108 -14.82 7.07 4.16
C VAL A 108 -13.98 6.76 5.41
N CYS A 109 -13.65 5.50 5.66
CA CYS A 109 -12.95 5.08 6.88
C CYS A 109 -11.72 4.24 6.53
N MET A 110 -10.56 4.87 6.45
CA MET A 110 -9.29 4.18 6.21
C MET A 110 -8.93 3.27 7.39
N THR A 111 -8.51 2.06 7.05
CA THR A 111 -8.02 1.02 7.96
C THR A 111 -6.83 0.31 7.31
N ASP A 112 -6.19 -0.61 8.03
CA ASP A 112 -5.04 -1.35 7.50
C ASP A 112 -5.37 -2.14 6.21
N ARG A 113 -6.58 -2.70 6.09
CA ARG A 113 -7.08 -3.24 4.79
C ARG A 113 -6.99 -2.27 3.61
N HIS A 114 -7.23 -0.97 3.84
CA HIS A 114 -7.17 0.04 2.80
C HIS A 114 -5.72 0.27 2.38
N THR A 115 -4.82 0.37 3.35
CA THR A 115 -3.38 0.47 3.11
C THR A 115 -2.88 -0.76 2.32
N ALA A 116 -3.27 -1.97 2.74
CA ALA A 116 -2.94 -3.20 2.01
C ALA A 116 -3.49 -3.19 0.57
N TYR A 117 -4.73 -2.72 0.38
CA TYR A 117 -5.32 -2.59 -0.95
C TYR A 117 -4.59 -1.56 -1.83
N GLN A 118 -4.17 -0.44 -1.25
CA GLN A 118 -3.37 0.60 -1.92
C GLN A 118 -2.03 0.05 -2.41
N TYR A 119 -1.32 -0.76 -1.61
CA TYR A 119 -0.11 -1.45 -2.08
C TYR A 119 -0.37 -2.33 -3.30
N VAL A 120 -1.40 -3.18 -3.23
CA VAL A 120 -1.76 -4.08 -4.34
C VAL A 120 -2.19 -3.28 -5.56
N HIS A 121 -2.93 -2.18 -5.39
CA HIS A 121 -3.36 -1.29 -6.46
C HIS A 121 -2.16 -0.64 -7.16
N LEU A 122 -1.29 0.02 -6.40
CA LEU A 122 -0.09 0.68 -6.90
C LEU A 122 0.83 -0.27 -7.66
N PHE A 123 1.08 -1.46 -7.09
CA PHE A 123 1.95 -2.45 -7.72
C PHE A 123 1.32 -3.06 -8.98
N THR A 124 -0.01 -3.24 -9.01
CA THR A 124 -0.70 -3.65 -10.24
C THR A 124 -0.57 -2.58 -11.32
N GLN A 125 -0.78 -1.30 -10.99
CA GLN A 125 -0.69 -0.20 -11.95
C GLN A 125 0.73 -0.04 -12.51
N SER A 126 1.73 -0.26 -11.65
CA SER A 126 3.15 -0.16 -12.01
C SER A 126 3.70 -1.41 -12.69
N SER A 127 2.85 -2.39 -13.03
CA SER A 127 3.25 -3.69 -13.61
C SER A 127 4.30 -4.44 -12.78
N LEU A 128 4.23 -4.31 -11.45
CA LEU A 128 5.09 -4.97 -10.49
C LEU A 128 4.47 -6.26 -9.92
N LEU A 129 3.16 -6.47 -10.14
CA LEU A 129 2.37 -7.65 -9.79
C LEU A 129 1.49 -8.10 -10.96
#